data_AF-U5DJA1-F1
#
_entry.id   AF-U5DJA1-F1
#
_cell.length_a   1.000
_cell.length_b   1.000
_cell.length_c   1.000
_cell.angle_alpha   90.00
_cell.angle_beta   90.00
_cell.angle_gamma   90.00
#
_symmetry.space_group_name_H-M   'P 1'
#
loop_
_entity.id
_entity.type
_entity.pdbx_description
1 polymer ?
#
loop_
_entity_poly.entity_id
_entity_poly.type
_entity_poly.pdbx_seq_one_letter_code
_entity_poly.pdbx_strand_id
1 'polypeptide(L)'
;MKANSQRSGRGGKKPSRQVRSPVRIQRLDDGRFQRIDVGQWYSYWRDPYHLMLTVPWAGFIVLLTLLFGLVNGLFALAYMAGEGIANARPGHFGDAFFFSVQTLATIGYGSMYPQTLYANVLVALEALTGLVGLAIVTGLAFARFAQPTARVLFSSTAVVAPYDGVSTLMFRTANQRGNQILEAEIRLYLAFRREAPR
;
A
#
# COMPACT_ATOMS: atom_id res chain seq x y z
N MET A 1 -62.55 2.67 35.23
CA MET A 1 -62.30 4.07 34.83
C MET A 1 -60.83 4.41 35.09
N LYS A 2 -60.08 4.77 34.02
CA LYS A 2 -58.80 5.54 33.91
C LYS A 2 -57.61 5.12 34.81
N ALA A 3 -56.57 4.43 34.30
CA ALA A 3 -55.41 4.92 33.50
C ALA A 3 -54.59 6.02 34.23
N ASN A 4 -53.49 5.71 34.92
CA ASN A 4 -52.10 5.40 34.48
C ASN A 4 -51.26 6.60 34.01
N SER A 5 -50.08 6.71 34.64
CA SER A 5 -48.78 7.10 34.09
C SER A 5 -48.42 8.57 33.82
N GLN A 6 -47.50 9.04 34.67
CA GLN A 6 -46.22 9.70 34.36
C GLN A 6 -46.18 10.80 33.29
N ARG A 7 -46.02 12.04 33.78
CA ARG A 7 -45.35 13.13 33.07
C ARG A 7 -43.90 13.21 33.52
N SER A 8 -42.93 13.01 32.62
CA SER A 8 -41.65 13.73 32.66
C SER A 8 -40.90 13.59 31.32
N GLY A 9 -40.60 14.72 30.71
CA GLY A 9 -39.39 14.95 29.90
C GLY A 9 -39.14 14.11 28.64
N ARG A 10 -39.77 14.48 27.51
CA ARG A 10 -39.30 14.12 26.17
C ARG A 10 -37.95 14.81 25.87
N GLY A 11 -36.85 14.07 26.01
CA GLY A 11 -35.53 14.42 25.45
C GLY A 11 -35.23 13.56 24.22
N GLY A 12 -35.91 13.82 23.10
CA GLY A 12 -35.66 13.12 21.84
C GLY A 12 -34.28 13.49 21.27
N LYS A 13 -33.30 12.59 21.40
CA LYS A 13 -32.06 12.67 20.61
C LYS A 13 -32.43 12.56 19.13
N LYS A 14 -32.30 13.67 18.39
CA LYS A 14 -32.42 13.68 16.92
C LYS A 14 -31.41 12.68 16.36
N PRO A 15 -31.81 11.73 15.48
CA PRO A 15 -30.84 10.88 14.81
C PRO A 15 -29.95 11.78 13.97
N SER A 16 -28.63 11.65 14.17
CA SER A 16 -27.64 12.33 13.36
C SER A 16 -27.92 11.97 11.89
N ARG A 17 -28.29 12.99 11.12
CA ARG A 17 -28.53 12.88 9.69
C ARG A 17 -27.17 12.57 9.06
N GLN A 18 -26.82 11.30 8.94
CA GLN A 18 -25.73 10.86 8.09
C GLN A 18 -26.04 11.41 6.71
N VAL A 19 -25.31 12.46 6.32
CA VAL A 19 -25.32 13.00 4.97
C VAL A 19 -24.79 11.87 4.10
N ARG A 20 -25.69 11.04 3.60
CA ARG A 20 -25.40 10.10 2.53
C ARG A 20 -25.08 10.97 1.34
N SER A 21 -23.79 11.23 1.13
CA SER A 21 -23.28 11.86 -0.08
C SER A 21 -23.97 11.17 -1.25
N PRO A 22 -24.61 11.90 -2.17
CA PRO A 22 -25.25 11.29 -3.31
C PRO A 22 -24.16 10.60 -4.13
N VAL A 23 -24.08 9.28 -4.02
CA VAL A 23 -23.23 8.46 -4.89
C VAL A 23 -23.82 8.63 -6.28
N ARG A 24 -23.26 9.57 -7.04
CA ARG A 24 -23.66 9.83 -8.42
C ARG A 24 -23.04 8.73 -9.28
N ILE A 25 -23.80 7.66 -9.46
CA ILE A 25 -23.49 6.59 -10.42
C ILE A 25 -23.70 7.20 -11.82
N GLN A 26 -22.62 7.62 -12.48
CA GLN A 26 -22.65 8.01 -13.89
C GLN A 26 -22.60 6.78 -14.81
N ARG A 27 -23.10 6.95 -16.04
CA ARG A 27 -23.39 5.92 -17.04
C ARG A 27 -22.22 4.97 -17.31
N LEU A 28 -22.61 3.74 -17.61
CA LEU A 28 -21.87 2.50 -17.56
C LEU A 28 -21.62 2.02 -19.01
N ASP A 29 -20.52 2.46 -19.63
CA ASP A 29 -20.22 2.07 -21.02
C ASP A 29 -19.33 0.81 -21.12
N ASP A 30 -18.69 0.35 -20.03
CA ASP A 30 -17.70 -0.75 -20.08
C ASP A 30 -17.83 -1.82 -18.96
N GLY A 31 -18.97 -1.93 -18.28
CA GLY A 31 -19.18 -2.96 -17.24
C GLY A 31 -18.26 -2.85 -16.01
N ARG A 32 -17.50 -1.76 -15.86
CA ARG A 32 -16.71 -1.45 -14.67
C ARG A 32 -17.52 -0.55 -13.74
N PHE A 33 -17.72 -1.01 -12.50
CA PHE A 33 -18.19 -0.15 -11.42
C PHE A 33 -17.10 0.88 -11.10
N GLN A 34 -17.12 2.03 -11.78
CA GLN A 34 -16.23 3.12 -11.47
C GLN A 34 -16.82 3.92 -10.31
N ARG A 35 -16.41 3.56 -9.08
CA ARG A 35 -16.63 4.43 -7.93
C ARG A 35 -15.69 5.63 -8.07
N ILE A 36 -16.16 6.71 -8.67
CA ILE A 36 -15.45 7.99 -8.65
C ILE A 36 -15.60 8.55 -7.23
N ASP A 37 -14.69 8.15 -6.34
CA ASP A 37 -14.56 8.71 -5.00
C ASP A 37 -13.87 10.08 -5.14
N VAL A 38 -14.66 11.11 -5.41
CA VAL A 38 -14.21 12.50 -5.51
C VAL A 38 -13.79 12.97 -4.11
N GLY A 39 -12.52 12.78 -3.74
CA GLY A 39 -11.97 13.35 -2.49
C GLY A 39 -10.85 12.59 -1.76
N GLN A 40 -10.21 11.58 -2.33
CA GLN A 40 -9.28 10.69 -1.58
C GLN A 40 -7.78 11.08 -1.56
N TRP A 41 -7.39 12.27 -2.02
CA TRP A 41 -5.97 12.69 -1.90
C TRP A 41 -5.49 12.72 -0.43
N TYR A 42 -6.40 12.97 0.51
CA TYR A 42 -6.12 12.97 1.96
C TYR A 42 -6.03 11.57 2.59
N SER A 43 -6.46 10.51 1.89
CA SER A 43 -6.45 9.13 2.42
C SER A 43 -5.13 8.39 2.18
N TYR A 44 -4.29 8.88 1.26
CA TYR A 44 -3.00 8.25 0.93
C TYR A 44 -1.97 8.31 2.07
N TRP A 45 -1.95 9.39 2.86
CA TRP A 45 -1.01 9.54 4.00
C TRP A 45 -1.34 8.66 5.21
N ARG A 46 -2.59 8.19 5.32
CA ARG A 46 -3.03 7.32 6.43
C ARG A 46 -2.81 5.83 6.18
N ASP A 47 -2.40 5.47 4.96
CA ASP A 47 -2.22 4.08 4.58
C ASP A 47 -0.88 3.83 3.86
N PRO A 48 0.25 3.98 4.59
CA PRO A 48 1.57 3.77 4.03
C PRO A 48 1.74 2.34 3.48
N TYR A 49 1.02 1.37 4.05
CA TYR A 49 1.06 -0.01 3.60
C TYR A 49 0.45 -0.18 2.21
N HIS A 50 -0.74 0.38 1.96
CA HIS A 50 -1.38 0.33 0.65
C HIS A 50 -0.59 1.12 -0.41
N LEU A 51 0.02 2.24 -0.04
CA LEU A 51 0.86 3.05 -0.92
C LEU A 51 2.13 2.28 -1.35
N MET A 52 2.80 1.64 -0.39
CA MET A 52 3.98 0.80 -0.66
C MET A 52 3.67 -0.45 -1.48
N LEU A 53 2.42 -0.92 -1.55
CA LEU A 53 2.02 -2.08 -2.35
C LEU A 53 1.55 -1.71 -3.76
N THR A 54 1.03 -0.51 -3.97
CA THR A 54 0.40 -0.08 -5.24
C THR A 54 1.32 0.70 -6.17
N VAL A 55 2.41 1.28 -5.64
CA VAL A 55 3.42 2.00 -6.44
C VAL A 55 4.08 1.06 -7.46
N PRO A 56 4.35 1.49 -8.71
CA PRO A 56 5.09 0.68 -9.69
C PRO A 56 6.50 0.32 -9.20
N TRP A 57 7.06 -0.79 -9.66
CA TRP A 57 8.38 -1.27 -9.22
C TRP A 57 9.50 -0.22 -9.29
N ALA A 58 9.51 0.62 -10.34
CA ALA A 58 10.47 1.71 -10.46
C ALA A 58 10.32 2.74 -9.32
N GLY A 59 9.09 3.12 -8.98
CA GLY A 59 8.83 4.05 -7.87
C GLY A 59 9.23 3.47 -6.51
N PHE A 60 9.05 2.15 -6.33
CA PHE A 60 9.50 1.45 -5.12
C PHE A 60 11.04 1.49 -4.99
N ILE A 61 11.77 1.21 -6.07
CA ILE A 61 13.24 1.27 -6.07
C ILE A 61 13.73 2.70 -5.78
N VAL A 62 13.16 3.71 -6.44
CA VAL A 62 13.52 5.12 -6.21
C VAL A 62 13.30 5.51 -4.75
N LEU A 63 12.15 5.14 -4.16
CA LEU A 63 11.87 5.40 -2.76
C LEU A 63 12.90 4.75 -1.82
N LEU A 64 13.28 3.49 -2.08
CA LEU A 64 14.32 2.81 -1.31
C LEU A 64 15.67 3.50 -1.43
N THR A 65 16.07 3.91 -2.64
CA THR A 65 17.32 4.64 -2.86
C THR A 65 17.34 5.97 -2.11
N LEU A 66 16.22 6.72 -2.14
CA LEU A 66 16.11 7.98 -1.41
C LEU A 66 16.16 7.78 0.11
N LEU A 67 15.46 6.77 0.64
CA LEU A 67 15.49 6.45 2.07
C LEU A 67 16.88 5.98 2.50
N PHE A 68 17.54 5.15 1.70
CA PHE A 68 18.91 4.72 1.94
C PHE A 68 19.85 5.93 1.98
N GLY A 69 19.79 6.82 0.98
CA GLY A 69 20.58 8.05 0.96
C GLY A 69 20.30 8.97 2.16
N LEU A 70 19.03 9.10 2.57
CA LEU A 70 18.62 9.89 3.74
C LEU A 70 19.22 9.33 5.03
N VAL A 71 19.08 8.03 5.28
CA VAL A 71 19.61 7.38 6.49
C VAL A 71 21.12 7.53 6.56
N ASN A 72 21.84 7.24 5.46
CA ASN A 72 23.28 7.42 5.42
C ASN A 72 23.69 8.90 5.60
N GLY A 73 22.91 9.83 5.03
CA GLY A 73 23.13 11.26 5.24
C GLY A 73 22.98 11.68 6.70
N LEU A 74 21.98 11.15 7.41
CA LEU A 74 21.78 11.42 8.84
C LEU A 74 22.92 10.86 9.70
N PHE A 75 23.36 9.64 9.43
CA PHE A 75 24.52 9.06 10.12
C PHE A 75 25.81 9.82 9.80
N ALA A 76 26.02 10.22 8.55
CA ALA A 76 27.15 11.06 8.16
C ALA A 76 27.20 12.37 8.96
N LEU A 77 26.06 13.05 9.11
CA LEU A 77 25.97 14.26 9.94
C LEU A 77 26.26 13.97 11.42
N ALA A 78 25.79 12.83 11.95
CA ALA A 78 26.10 12.42 13.32
C ALA A 78 27.61 12.15 13.50
N TYR A 79 28.26 11.48 12.55
CA TYR A 79 29.71 11.25 12.57
C TYR A 79 30.50 12.56 12.51
N MET A 80 30.04 13.55 11.74
CA MET A 80 30.65 14.87 11.68
C MET A 80 30.57 15.64 13.01
N ALA A 81 29.56 15.37 13.84
CA ALA A 81 29.36 16.08 15.10
C ALA A 81 30.31 15.64 16.22
N GLY A 82 30.74 14.36 16.23
CA GLY A 82 31.61 13.83 17.28
C GLY A 82 33.06 13.61 16.87
N GLU A 83 33.37 13.70 15.57
CA GLU A 83 34.67 13.37 14.98
C GLU A 83 35.19 11.95 15.38
N GLY A 84 36.25 11.47 14.74
CA GLY A 84 36.85 10.16 15.08
C GLY A 84 36.60 9.02 14.10
N ILE A 85 36.43 9.32 12.82
CA ILE A 85 36.63 8.33 11.73
C ILE A 85 38.11 8.37 11.32
N ALA A 86 38.80 7.23 11.40
CA ALA A 86 40.18 7.09 10.92
C ALA A 86 40.24 7.26 9.39
N ASN A 87 41.31 7.88 8.89
CA ASN A 87 41.58 8.04 7.46
C ASN A 87 40.51 8.82 6.67
N ALA A 88 39.57 9.47 7.34
CA ALA A 88 38.65 10.42 6.75
C ALA A 88 39.21 11.85 6.86
N ARG A 89 38.96 12.69 5.85
CA ARG A 89 39.32 14.11 5.95
C ARG A 89 38.46 14.79 7.03
N PRO A 90 39.07 15.54 7.98
CA PRO A 90 38.32 16.24 9.02
C PRO A 90 37.24 17.15 8.44
N GLY A 91 36.00 17.03 8.94
CA GLY A 91 34.86 17.84 8.48
C GLY A 91 34.36 17.55 7.05
N HIS A 92 34.85 16.52 6.36
CA HIS A 92 34.44 16.21 4.99
C HIS A 92 33.20 15.29 4.95
N PHE A 93 32.03 15.85 4.64
CA PHE A 93 30.75 15.11 4.57
C PHE A 93 30.81 13.87 3.67
N GLY A 94 31.46 13.97 2.50
CA GLY A 94 31.54 12.85 1.57
C GLY A 94 32.23 11.62 2.18
N ASP A 95 33.26 11.82 3.01
CA ASP A 95 34.01 10.70 3.60
C ASP A 95 33.16 10.05 4.70
N ALA A 96 32.48 10.86 5.51
CA ALA A 96 31.52 10.38 6.52
C ALA A 96 30.31 9.67 5.89
N PHE A 97 29.82 10.15 4.74
CA PHE A 97 28.73 9.52 4.00
C PHE A 97 29.14 8.16 3.44
N PHE A 98 30.30 8.07 2.78
CA PHE A 98 30.77 6.77 2.28
C PHE A 98 31.17 5.82 3.41
N PHE A 99 31.65 6.34 4.55
CA PHE A 99 31.86 5.56 5.78
C PHE A 99 30.55 4.97 6.33
N SER A 100 29.48 5.77 6.33
CA SER A 100 28.13 5.32 6.69
C SER A 100 27.63 4.25 5.71
N VAL A 101 27.77 4.47 4.40
CA VAL A 101 27.37 3.49 3.36
C VAL A 101 28.04 2.14 3.55
N GLN A 102 29.37 2.10 3.74
CA GLN A 102 30.08 0.85 3.96
C GLN A 102 29.69 0.16 5.27
N THR A 103 29.25 0.91 6.28
CA THR A 103 28.86 0.39 7.60
C THR A 103 27.44 -0.14 7.59
N LEU A 104 26.47 0.67 7.12
CA LEU A 104 25.06 0.32 7.01
C LEU A 104 24.83 -0.87 6.08
N ALA A 105 25.55 -0.92 4.94
CA ALA A 105 25.49 -2.03 4.00
C ALA A 105 26.36 -3.23 4.42
N THR A 106 27.04 -3.16 5.58
CA THR A 106 27.92 -4.21 6.09
C THR A 106 29.05 -4.62 5.14
N ILE A 107 29.49 -3.69 4.29
CA ILE A 107 30.60 -3.90 3.33
C ILE A 107 31.94 -3.86 4.07
N GLY A 108 32.14 -2.83 4.89
CA GLY A 108 33.28 -2.71 5.79
C GLY A 108 34.66 -2.87 5.13
N TYR A 109 34.99 -2.05 4.12
CA TYR A 109 36.29 -2.15 3.42
C TYR A 109 37.52 -2.05 4.35
N GLY A 110 37.37 -1.44 5.53
CA GLY A 110 38.42 -1.35 6.55
C GLY A 110 39.41 -0.20 6.35
N SER A 111 39.33 0.54 5.24
CA SER A 111 40.15 1.73 5.00
C SER A 111 39.81 2.87 5.98
N MET A 112 38.53 3.04 6.29
CA MET A 112 38.01 3.94 7.32
C MET A 112 37.37 3.11 8.44
N TYR A 113 37.68 3.45 9.70
CA TYR A 113 37.20 2.74 10.88
C TYR A 113 36.99 3.71 12.06
N PRO A 114 36.07 3.42 13.00
CA PRO A 114 35.82 4.29 14.15
C PRO A 114 36.99 4.24 15.15
N GLN A 115 37.51 5.40 15.56
CA GLN A 115 38.60 5.51 16.55
C GLN A 115 38.11 5.86 17.96
N THR A 116 36.99 6.57 18.06
CA THR A 116 36.45 7.05 19.33
C THR A 116 35.34 6.13 19.83
N LEU A 117 35.09 6.13 21.15
CA LEU A 117 33.94 5.42 21.73
C LEU A 117 32.63 5.91 21.11
N TYR A 118 32.52 7.22 20.87
CA TYR A 118 31.37 7.83 20.21
C TYR A 118 31.12 7.24 18.81
N ALA A 119 32.15 7.20 17.96
CA ALA A 119 32.03 6.64 16.62
C ALA A 119 31.69 5.15 16.64
N ASN A 120 32.24 4.37 17.59
CA ASN A 120 31.93 2.96 17.75
C ASN A 120 30.47 2.72 18.17
N VAL A 121 29.91 3.54 19.06
CA VAL A 121 28.50 3.49 19.44
C VAL A 121 27.61 3.79 18.22
N LEU A 122 27.96 4.81 17.43
CA LEU A 122 27.22 5.12 16.20
C LEU A 122 27.27 3.96 15.21
N VAL A 123 28.43 3.34 14.99
CA VAL A 123 28.57 2.16 14.12
C VAL A 123 27.68 1.01 14.59
N ALA A 124 27.58 0.76 15.89
CA ALA A 124 26.71 -0.29 16.42
C ALA A 124 25.22 0.01 16.17
N LEU A 125 24.79 1.28 16.38
CA LEU A 125 23.42 1.71 16.09
C LEU A 125 23.11 1.66 14.59
N GLU A 126 24.08 2.04 13.76
CA GLU A 126 23.99 1.99 12.31
C GLU A 126 23.84 0.55 11.81
N ALA A 127 24.67 -0.38 12.30
CA ALA A 127 24.57 -1.79 11.97
C ALA A 127 23.20 -2.38 12.35
N LEU A 128 22.67 -2.05 13.53
CA LEU A 128 21.32 -2.47 13.93
C LEU A 128 20.24 -1.91 12.99
N THR A 129 20.37 -0.63 12.62
CA THR A 129 19.45 0.04 11.67
C THR A 129 19.50 -0.63 10.30
N GLY A 130 20.69 -1.01 9.82
CA GLY A 130 20.89 -1.74 8.58
C GLY A 130 20.20 -3.10 8.58
N LEU A 131 20.36 -3.87 9.67
CA LEU A 131 19.70 -5.18 9.82
C LEU A 131 18.17 -5.07 9.82
N VAL A 132 17.62 -4.14 10.61
CA VAL A 132 16.17 -3.90 10.66
C VAL A 132 15.65 -3.41 9.30
N GLY A 133 16.37 -2.49 8.67
CA GLY A 133 16.06 -1.97 7.34
C GLY A 133 16.01 -3.07 6.28
N LEU A 134 17.04 -3.93 6.24
CA LEU A 134 17.10 -5.06 5.30
C LEU A 134 15.92 -6.03 5.50
N ALA A 135 15.58 -6.35 6.76
CA ALA A 135 14.46 -7.21 7.08
C ALA A 135 13.13 -6.62 6.59
N ILE A 136 12.91 -5.32 6.83
CA ILE A 136 11.70 -4.60 6.39
C ILE A 136 11.61 -4.58 4.86
N VAL A 137 12.68 -4.19 4.16
CA VAL A 137 12.71 -4.11 2.69
C VAL A 137 12.45 -5.47 2.06
N THR A 138 13.06 -6.53 2.60
CA THR A 138 12.84 -7.90 2.13
C THR A 138 11.39 -8.34 2.32
N GLY A 139 10.81 -8.09 3.51
CA GLY A 139 9.41 -8.42 3.80
C GLY A 139 8.42 -7.67 2.89
N LEU A 140 8.67 -6.39 2.62
CA LEU A 140 7.89 -5.57 1.69
C LEU A 140 8.01 -6.07 0.25
N ALA A 141 9.22 -6.40 -0.21
CA ALA A 141 9.44 -6.95 -1.53
C ALA A 141 8.67 -8.27 -1.71
N PHE A 142 8.74 -9.16 -0.71
CA PHE A 142 7.99 -10.42 -0.72
C PHE A 142 6.47 -10.18 -0.74
N ALA A 143 5.96 -9.27 0.10
CA ALA A 143 4.54 -8.91 0.11
C ALA A 143 4.07 -8.36 -1.24
N ARG A 144 4.89 -7.56 -1.93
CA ARG A 144 4.63 -7.06 -3.28
C ARG A 144 4.62 -8.18 -4.32
N PHE A 145 5.53 -9.14 -4.24
CA PHE A 145 5.54 -10.32 -5.12
C PHE A 145 4.36 -11.26 -4.88
N ALA A 146 3.90 -11.37 -3.63
CA ALA A 146 2.80 -12.24 -3.25
C ALA A 146 1.42 -11.74 -3.69
N GLN A 147 1.28 -10.48 -4.13
CA GLN A 147 0.02 -9.92 -4.63
C GLN A 147 -0.43 -10.63 -5.92
N PRO A 148 -1.50 -11.44 -5.90
CA PRO A 148 -1.94 -12.17 -7.06
C PRO A 148 -2.69 -11.22 -8.01
N THR A 149 -2.11 -10.93 -9.17
CA THR A 149 -2.86 -10.26 -10.25
C THR A 149 -3.65 -11.30 -11.03
N ALA A 150 -4.92 -11.51 -10.69
CA ALA A 150 -5.83 -12.30 -11.53
C ALA A 150 -6.05 -11.54 -12.85
N ARG A 151 -5.47 -12.05 -13.94
CA ARG A 151 -5.66 -11.51 -15.29
C ARG A 151 -6.62 -12.41 -16.05
N VAL A 152 -7.90 -12.29 -15.71
CA VAL A 152 -8.97 -13.02 -16.39
C VAL A 152 -9.59 -12.11 -17.44
N LEU A 153 -9.66 -12.59 -18.68
CA LEU A 153 -10.41 -11.98 -19.76
C LEU A 153 -11.86 -12.42 -19.69
N PHE A 154 -12.78 -11.50 -19.98
CA PHE A 154 -14.19 -11.77 -20.20
C PHE A 154 -14.54 -11.46 -21.65
N SER A 155 -15.49 -12.19 -22.24
CA SER A 155 -16.04 -11.85 -23.54
C SER A 155 -16.72 -10.47 -23.48
N SER A 156 -16.50 -9.65 -24.51
CA SER A 156 -17.11 -8.31 -24.62
C SER A 156 -18.64 -8.35 -24.73
N THR A 157 -19.18 -9.48 -25.19
CA THR A 157 -20.61 -9.70 -25.39
C THR A 157 -21.04 -10.96 -24.67
N ALA A 158 -22.20 -10.90 -24.02
CA ALA A 158 -22.93 -12.07 -23.55
C ALA A 158 -24.08 -12.36 -24.51
N VAL A 159 -24.41 -13.64 -24.71
CA VAL A 159 -25.45 -14.07 -25.63
C VAL A 159 -26.53 -14.85 -24.89
N VAL A 160 -27.78 -14.72 -25.33
CA VAL A 160 -28.88 -15.56 -24.87
C VAL A 160 -29.26 -16.47 -26.02
N ALA A 161 -29.07 -17.78 -25.83
CA ALA A 161 -29.37 -18.78 -26.85
C ALA A 161 -29.82 -20.09 -26.19
N PRO A 162 -30.56 -20.95 -26.91
CA PRO A 162 -30.93 -22.26 -26.40
C PRO A 162 -29.69 -23.13 -26.18
N TYR A 163 -29.56 -23.67 -24.97
CA TYR A 163 -28.55 -24.67 -24.58
C TYR A 163 -29.28 -25.77 -23.81
N ASP A 164 -29.13 -27.03 -24.23
CA ASP A 164 -29.90 -28.18 -23.72
C ASP A 164 -31.43 -27.92 -23.66
N GLY A 165 -31.96 -27.23 -24.68
CA GLY A 165 -33.39 -26.92 -24.82
C GLY A 165 -33.90 -25.75 -23.96
N VAL A 166 -33.05 -25.12 -23.14
CA VAL A 166 -33.42 -23.99 -22.28
C VAL A 166 -32.70 -22.71 -22.73
N SER A 167 -33.44 -21.59 -22.77
CA SER A 167 -32.86 -20.28 -23.08
C SER A 167 -31.85 -19.87 -22.00
N THR A 168 -30.57 -19.90 -22.35
CA THR A 168 -29.45 -19.75 -21.41
C THR A 168 -28.63 -18.51 -21.74
N LEU A 169 -28.31 -17.71 -20.72
CA LEU A 169 -27.34 -16.61 -20.83
C LEU A 169 -25.92 -17.18 -20.75
N MET A 170 -25.12 -16.92 -21.78
CA MET A 170 -23.76 -17.42 -21.92
C MET A 170 -22.76 -16.28 -22.11
N PHE A 171 -21.61 -16.39 -21.46
CA PHE A 171 -20.42 -15.56 -21.67
C PHE A 171 -19.18 -16.43 -21.51
N ARG A 172 -18.05 -16.00 -22.06
CA ARG A 172 -16.79 -16.75 -21.99
C ARG A 172 -15.80 -16.02 -21.10
N THR A 173 -14.98 -16.78 -20.40
CA THR A 173 -13.82 -16.26 -19.67
C THR A 173 -12.58 -17.01 -20.12
N ALA A 174 -11.43 -16.35 -20.05
CA ALA A 174 -10.14 -16.98 -20.35
C ALA A 174 -9.09 -16.50 -19.37
N ASN A 175 -8.22 -17.42 -18.94
CA ASN A 175 -7.02 -17.03 -18.21
C ASN A 175 -6.00 -16.45 -19.20
N GLN A 176 -5.51 -15.22 -18.95
CA GLN A 176 -4.42 -14.66 -19.76
C GLN A 176 -3.06 -15.29 -19.46
N ARG A 177 -2.92 -16.04 -18.36
CA ARG A 177 -1.68 -16.73 -18.00
C ARG A 177 -1.68 -18.15 -18.56
N GLY A 178 -0.49 -18.62 -18.94
CA GLY A 178 -0.26 -20.02 -19.32
C GLY A 178 -0.26 -21.03 -18.16
N ASN A 179 -0.52 -20.58 -16.93
CA ASN A 179 -0.64 -21.46 -15.76
C ASN A 179 -2.12 -21.80 -15.51
N GLN A 180 -2.42 -22.95 -14.92
CA GLN A 180 -3.81 -23.33 -14.61
C GLN A 180 -4.32 -22.57 -13.37
N ILE A 181 -5.61 -22.21 -13.37
CA ILE A 181 -6.31 -21.70 -12.17
C ILE A 181 -6.98 -22.90 -11.51
N LEU A 182 -6.57 -23.22 -10.28
CA LEU A 182 -7.21 -24.26 -9.46
C LEU A 182 -8.43 -23.65 -8.77
N GLU A 183 -9.51 -24.43 -8.65
CA GLU A 183 -10.74 -24.05 -7.91
C GLU A 183 -11.39 -22.73 -8.36
N ALA A 184 -11.52 -22.53 -9.68
CA ALA A 184 -12.16 -21.34 -10.21
C ALA A 184 -13.66 -21.27 -9.85
N GLU A 185 -14.04 -20.28 -9.03
CA GLU A 185 -15.44 -19.95 -8.71
C GLU A 185 -15.87 -18.69 -9.49
N ILE A 186 -17.04 -18.74 -10.13
CA ILE A 186 -17.65 -17.59 -10.82
C ILE A 186 -18.98 -17.25 -10.15
N ARG A 187 -19.16 -15.99 -9.77
CA ARG A 187 -20.44 -15.46 -9.25
C ARG A 187 -21.03 -14.47 -10.23
N LEU A 188 -22.29 -14.70 -10.61
CA LEU A 188 -23.06 -13.81 -11.49
C LEU A 188 -24.07 -13.02 -10.67
N TYR A 189 -24.10 -11.70 -10.87
CA TYR A 189 -25.03 -10.79 -10.19
C TYR A 189 -25.89 -10.06 -11.21
N LEU A 190 -27.21 -10.06 -11.01
CA LEU A 190 -28.15 -9.27 -11.80
C LEU A 190 -28.60 -8.05 -10.99
N ALA A 191 -28.30 -6.85 -11.50
CA ALA A 191 -28.77 -5.60 -10.92
C ALA A 191 -29.76 -4.94 -11.90
N PHE A 192 -30.99 -4.71 -11.46
CA PHE A 192 -31.99 -3.99 -12.23
C PHE A 192 -32.67 -2.96 -11.33
N ARG A 193 -33.02 -1.82 -11.92
CA ARG A 193 -33.79 -0.79 -11.23
C ARG A 193 -35.25 -1.24 -11.21
N ARG A 194 -35.82 -1.41 -10.02
CA ARG A 194 -37.25 -1.68 -9.85
C ARG A 194 -37.95 -0.36 -9.56
N GLU A 195 -38.89 0.05 -10.41
CA GLU A 195 -39.80 1.15 -10.09
C GLU A 195 -40.93 0.60 -9.22
N ALA A 196 -41.28 1.33 -8.15
CA ALA A 196 -42.37 0.92 -7.27
C ALA A 196 -43.70 1.03 -8.04
N PRO A 197 -44.60 0.04 -7.94
CA PRO A 197 -45.92 0.14 -8.54
C PRO A 197 -46.64 1.36 -7.93
N ARG A 198 -47.24 2.19 -8.79
CA ARG A 198 -48.04 3.34 -8.39
C ARG A 198 -49.33 2.92 -7.70
#